data_AF-A0A2V7JHY0-F1
#
_entry.id   AF-A0A2V7JHY0-F1
#
_cell.length_a   1.000
_cell.length_b   1.000
_cell.length_c   1.000
_cell.angle_alpha   90.00
_cell.angle_beta   90.00
_cell.angle_gamma   90.00
#
_symmetry.space_group_name_H-M   'P 1'
#
loop_
_entity.id
_entity.type
_entity.pdbx_description
1 polymer ?
#
loop_
_entity_poly.entity_id
_entity_poly.type
_entity_poly.pdbx_seq_one_letter_code
_entity_poly.pdbx_strand_id
1 'polypeptide(L)'
;ARQRALAEQLERVQAGGASSPAGPLAQEAKELARQLEAGRLDRQTIERQQRLYHRLLDAGRTLSNDEPDETKERVSRAATGDSVHLPAVLKPGATGAGPRIRYPTWEELQGLTPEQRRLVLEYFKRLNAPQAQPR
;
A
#
# COMPACT_ATOMS: atom_id res chain seq x y z
N ALA A 1 26.16 -32.83 -9.09
CA ALA A 1 25.33 -32.52 -7.90
C ALA A 1 24.11 -31.63 -8.24
N ARG A 2 24.27 -30.52 -8.97
CA ARG A 2 23.16 -29.57 -9.27
C ARG A 2 21.94 -30.18 -9.99
N GLN A 3 22.15 -31.15 -10.89
CA GLN A 3 21.05 -31.81 -11.62
C GLN A 3 20.17 -32.70 -10.73
N ARG A 4 20.72 -33.27 -9.64
CA ARG A 4 19.94 -34.08 -8.68
C ARG A 4 19.07 -33.19 -7.79
N ALA A 5 19.61 -32.06 -7.34
CA ALA A 5 18.85 -31.07 -6.59
C ALA A 5 17.68 -30.48 -7.42
N LEU A 6 17.89 -30.27 -8.72
CA LEU A 6 16.84 -29.82 -9.63
C LEU A 6 15.73 -30.88 -9.79
N ALA A 7 16.10 -32.16 -9.92
CA ALA A 7 15.16 -33.25 -10.00
C ALA A 7 14.32 -33.39 -8.71
N GLU A 8 14.95 -33.30 -7.54
CA GLU A 8 14.25 -33.33 -6.25
C GLU A 8 13.32 -32.12 -6.05
N GLN A 9 13.69 -30.95 -6.57
CA GLN A 9 12.84 -29.76 -6.54
C GLN A 9 11.61 -29.92 -7.44
N LEU A 10 11.79 -30.49 -8.64
CA LEU A 10 10.71 -30.79 -9.58
C LEU A 10 9.80 -31.90 -9.05
N GLU A 11 10.37 -32.94 -8.45
CA GLU A 11 9.62 -34.04 -7.83
C GLU A 11 8.80 -33.56 -6.64
N ARG A 12 9.30 -32.60 -5.85
CA ARG A 12 8.54 -31.98 -4.74
C ARG A 12 7.36 -31.13 -5.24
N VAL A 13 7.54 -30.40 -6.34
CA VAL A 13 6.47 -29.64 -7.01
C VAL A 13 5.44 -30.59 -7.64
N GLN A 14 5.89 -31.73 -8.19
CA GLN A 14 5.02 -32.73 -8.82
C GLN A 14 4.28 -33.60 -7.79
N ALA A 15 4.91 -33.95 -6.66
CA ALA A 15 4.28 -34.63 -5.52
C ALA A 15 3.22 -33.75 -4.86
N GLY A 16 3.39 -32.42 -4.88
CA GLY A 16 2.35 -31.46 -4.52
C GLY A 16 1.30 -31.24 -5.61
N GLY A 17 1.52 -31.71 -6.83
CA GLY A 17 0.73 -31.36 -8.03
C GLY A 17 -0.47 -32.26 -8.34
N ALA A 18 -0.54 -33.46 -7.77
CA ALA A 18 -1.67 -34.38 -7.97
C ALA A 18 -2.67 -34.40 -6.78
N SER A 19 -2.25 -33.91 -5.61
CA SER A 19 -3.07 -33.81 -4.39
C SER A 19 -3.23 -32.38 -3.87
N SER A 20 -2.71 -31.36 -4.56
CA SER A 20 -2.98 -29.96 -4.22
C SER A 20 -4.40 -29.54 -4.58
N PRO A 21 -5.01 -28.62 -3.81
CA PRO A 21 -6.26 -27.94 -4.18
C PRO A 21 -6.17 -27.19 -5.53
N ALA A 22 -4.97 -27.02 -6.09
CA ALA A 22 -4.70 -26.41 -7.39
C ALA A 22 -4.94 -27.33 -8.61
N GLY A 23 -5.05 -28.65 -8.45
CA GLY A 23 -5.20 -29.61 -9.56
C GLY A 23 -6.45 -29.34 -10.43
N PRO A 24 -7.65 -29.22 -9.83
CA PRO A 24 -8.88 -28.90 -10.56
C PRO A 24 -8.85 -27.54 -11.27
N LEU A 25 -8.25 -26.52 -10.64
CA LEU A 25 -8.14 -25.17 -11.23
C LEU A 25 -7.20 -25.17 -12.45
N ALA A 26 -6.10 -25.91 -12.38
CA ALA A 26 -5.16 -26.04 -13.50
C ALA A 26 -5.77 -26.78 -14.70
N GLN A 27 -6.63 -27.76 -14.46
CA GLN A 27 -7.35 -28.46 -15.52
C GLN A 27 -8.38 -27.55 -16.20
N GLU A 28 -9.16 -26.79 -15.41
CA GLU A 28 -10.14 -25.83 -15.91
C GLU A 28 -9.48 -24.70 -16.72
N ALA A 29 -8.30 -24.22 -16.29
CA ALA A 29 -7.51 -23.25 -17.03
C ALA A 29 -7.09 -23.75 -18.42
N LYS A 30 -6.65 -25.02 -18.53
CA LYS A 30 -6.26 -25.65 -19.80
C LYS A 30 -7.43 -25.85 -20.75
N GLU A 31 -8.62 -26.11 -20.23
CA GLU A 31 -9.83 -26.25 -21.04
C GLU A 31 -10.31 -24.90 -21.58
N LEU A 32 -10.31 -23.85 -20.74
CA LEU A 32 -10.63 -22.49 -21.17
C LEU A 32 -9.62 -21.96 -22.19
N ALA A 33 -8.31 -22.20 -21.98
CA ALA A 33 -7.28 -21.79 -22.95
C ALA A 33 -7.53 -22.40 -24.34
N ARG A 34 -7.87 -23.70 -24.41
CA ARG A 34 -8.21 -24.36 -25.68
C ARG A 34 -9.47 -23.80 -26.33
N GLN A 35 -10.46 -23.40 -25.55
CA GLN A 35 -11.69 -22.76 -26.07
C GLN A 35 -11.41 -21.36 -26.63
N LEU A 36 -10.56 -20.59 -25.96
CA LEU A 36 -10.11 -19.27 -26.41
C LEU A 36 -9.27 -19.35 -27.69
N GLU A 37 -8.32 -20.29 -27.76
CA GLU A 37 -7.50 -20.55 -28.95
C GLU A 37 -8.33 -20.99 -30.15
N ALA A 38 -9.41 -21.75 -29.91
CA ALA A 38 -10.38 -22.13 -30.94
C ALA A 38 -11.29 -20.98 -31.39
N GLY A 39 -11.09 -19.75 -30.90
CA GLY A 39 -11.85 -18.56 -31.28
C GLY A 39 -13.29 -18.54 -30.75
N ARG A 40 -13.63 -19.41 -29.80
CA ARG A 40 -14.98 -19.47 -29.20
C ARG A 40 -15.10 -18.49 -28.05
N LEU A 41 -15.06 -17.19 -28.36
CA LEU A 41 -15.25 -16.12 -27.39
C LEU A 41 -16.75 -15.81 -27.23
N ASP A 42 -17.44 -16.64 -26.46
CA ASP A 42 -18.84 -16.40 -26.08
C ASP A 42 -18.94 -15.82 -24.64
N ARG A 43 -20.11 -15.26 -24.32
CA ARG A 43 -20.38 -14.67 -23.00
C ARG A 43 -20.17 -15.67 -21.86
N GLN A 44 -20.51 -16.94 -22.10
CA GLN A 44 -20.36 -18.02 -21.14
C GLN A 44 -18.88 -18.31 -20.82
N THR A 45 -18.01 -18.28 -21.82
CA THR A 45 -16.55 -18.49 -21.66
C THR A 45 -15.93 -17.36 -20.85
N ILE A 46 -16.35 -16.11 -21.09
CA ILE A 46 -15.90 -14.95 -20.32
C ILE A 46 -16.33 -15.07 -18.84
N GLU A 47 -17.59 -15.41 -18.57
CA GLU A 47 -18.09 -15.60 -17.20
C GLU A 47 -17.41 -16.77 -16.48
N ARG A 48 -17.01 -17.81 -17.21
CA ARG A 48 -16.20 -18.92 -16.66
C ARG A 48 -14.78 -18.49 -16.35
N GLN A 49 -14.15 -17.72 -17.24
CA GLN A 49 -12.80 -17.17 -17.03
C GLN A 49 -12.75 -16.25 -15.80
N GLN A 50 -13.73 -15.38 -15.60
CA GLN A 50 -13.81 -14.50 -14.43
C GLN A 50 -13.95 -15.29 -13.13
N ARG A 51 -14.81 -16.32 -13.11
CA ARG A 51 -14.99 -17.21 -11.95
C ARG A 51 -13.74 -18.05 -11.65
N LEU A 52 -13.03 -18.51 -12.67
CA LEU A 52 -11.75 -19.20 -12.49
C LEU A 52 -10.69 -18.25 -11.93
N TYR A 53 -10.62 -17.02 -12.43
CA TYR A 53 -9.68 -16.00 -11.97
C TYR A 53 -9.88 -15.64 -10.49
N HIS A 54 -11.13 -15.41 -10.06
CA HIS A 54 -11.43 -15.17 -8.65
C HIS A 54 -10.99 -16.35 -7.76
N ARG A 55 -11.33 -17.58 -8.14
CA ARG A 55 -10.91 -18.77 -7.38
C ARG A 55 -9.39 -18.92 -7.32
N LEU A 56 -8.66 -18.56 -8.38
CA LEU A 56 -7.20 -18.57 -8.39
C LEU A 56 -6.60 -17.48 -7.47
N LEU A 57 -7.17 -16.28 -7.46
CA LEU A 57 -6.76 -15.22 -6.54
C LEU A 57 -7.02 -15.60 -5.08
N ASP A 58 -8.19 -16.17 -4.80
CA ASP A 58 -8.55 -16.63 -3.47
C ASP A 58 -7.65 -17.79 -3.02
N ALA A 59 -7.38 -18.77 -3.88
CA ALA A 59 -6.45 -19.86 -3.61
C ALA A 59 -5.00 -19.38 -3.44
N GLY A 60 -4.60 -18.35 -4.20
CA GLY A 60 -3.30 -17.69 -4.03
C GLY A 60 -3.19 -16.97 -2.68
N ARG A 61 -4.27 -16.31 -2.24
CA ARG A 61 -4.34 -15.63 -0.95
C ARG A 61 -4.30 -16.61 0.22
N THR A 62 -5.01 -17.74 0.14
CA THR A 62 -4.95 -18.79 1.17
C THR A 62 -3.59 -19.49 1.22
N LEU A 63 -2.94 -19.70 0.07
CA LEU A 63 -1.58 -20.24 0.01
C LEU A 63 -0.52 -19.25 0.54
N SER A 64 -0.75 -17.95 0.36
CA SER A 64 0.19 -16.90 0.79
C SER A 64 0.30 -16.76 2.31
N ASN A 65 -0.50 -17.49 3.10
CA ASN A 65 -0.50 -17.41 4.57
C ASN A 65 -0.64 -15.96 5.09
N ASP A 66 -1.28 -15.10 4.29
CA ASP A 66 -1.52 -13.68 4.57
C ASP A 66 -2.90 -13.52 5.26
N GLU A 67 -3.30 -14.54 6.04
CA GLU A 67 -4.30 -14.32 7.07
C GLU A 67 -3.69 -13.31 8.05
N PRO A 68 -4.41 -12.22 8.42
CA PRO A 68 -3.97 -11.36 9.49
C PRO A 68 -3.81 -12.26 10.71
N ASP A 69 -2.57 -12.49 11.10
CA ASP A 69 -2.24 -13.49 12.10
C ASP A 69 -2.90 -13.12 13.43
N GLU A 70 -4.04 -13.75 13.72
CA GLU A 70 -4.80 -13.52 14.96
C GLU A 70 -4.06 -14.08 16.18
N THR A 71 -3.05 -14.93 15.97
CA THR A 71 -2.22 -15.52 17.01
C THR A 71 -0.94 -14.74 17.28
N LYS A 72 -0.50 -13.90 16.35
CA LYS A 72 0.63 -12.99 16.58
C LYS A 72 0.22 -11.93 17.59
N GLU A 73 1.01 -11.83 18.63
CA GLU A 73 0.89 -10.75 19.60
C GLU A 73 0.99 -9.42 18.86
N ARG A 74 0.06 -8.51 19.16
CA ARG A 74 0.06 -7.17 18.53
C ARG A 74 1.32 -6.44 18.95
N VAL A 75 2.29 -6.33 18.04
CA VAL A 75 3.51 -5.57 18.30
C VAL A 75 3.33 -4.13 17.82
N SER A 76 3.22 -3.20 18.77
CA SER A 76 3.25 -1.77 18.48
C SER A 76 4.68 -1.33 18.18
N ARG A 77 4.92 -0.67 17.04
CA ARG A 77 6.18 0.01 16.75
C ARG A 77 5.94 1.51 16.72
N ALA A 78 6.75 2.28 17.45
CA ALA A 78 6.74 3.73 17.34
C ALA A 78 7.08 4.15 15.91
N ALA A 79 6.37 5.15 15.38
CA ALA A 79 6.66 5.69 14.07
C ALA A 79 8.11 6.19 14.04
N THR A 80 8.92 5.59 13.16
CA THR A 80 10.32 6.00 12.94
C THR A 80 10.36 6.82 11.66
N GLY A 81 9.95 8.08 11.77
CA GLY A 81 9.97 9.03 10.65
C GLY A 81 9.10 10.26 10.92
N ASP A 82 9.51 11.39 10.34
CA ASP A 82 8.76 12.66 10.33
C ASP A 82 7.72 12.72 9.19
N SER A 83 7.35 11.56 8.64
CA SER A 83 6.49 11.46 7.45
C SER A 83 5.01 11.55 7.85
N VAL A 84 4.60 12.70 8.39
CA VAL A 84 3.17 13.03 8.46
C VAL A 84 2.74 13.45 7.06
N HIS A 85 2.19 12.51 6.30
CA HIS A 85 1.59 12.82 5.00
C HIS A 85 0.23 13.50 5.22
N LEU A 86 0.24 14.81 5.45
CA LEU A 86 -1.00 15.58 5.50
C LEU A 86 -1.57 15.72 4.08
N PRO A 87 -2.82 15.31 3.84
CA PRO A 87 -3.50 15.63 2.57
C PRO A 87 -3.54 17.14 2.37
N ALA A 88 -3.54 17.60 1.12
CA ALA A 88 -3.39 19.01 0.78
C ALA A 88 -4.42 19.93 1.45
N VAL A 89 -5.63 19.43 1.70
CA VAL A 89 -6.71 20.14 2.41
C VAL A 89 -6.40 20.41 3.89
N LEU A 90 -5.50 19.63 4.51
CA LEU A 90 -5.08 19.78 5.91
C LEU A 90 -3.76 20.54 6.05
N LYS A 91 -3.17 21.04 4.95
CA LYS A 91 -1.98 21.88 5.04
C LYS A 91 -2.33 23.20 5.76
N PRO A 92 -1.42 23.76 6.56
CA PRO A 92 -1.61 25.07 7.19
C PRO A 92 -2.01 26.13 6.15
N GLY A 93 -3.10 26.86 6.41
CA GLY A 93 -3.65 27.87 5.51
C GLY A 93 -4.53 27.37 4.35
N ALA A 94 -4.68 26.05 4.16
CA ALA A 94 -5.52 25.49 3.08
C ALA A 94 -7.03 25.68 3.29
N THR A 95 -7.49 25.70 4.55
CA THR A 95 -8.90 25.92 4.92
C THR A 95 -9.23 27.38 5.23
N GLY A 96 -8.28 28.30 5.08
CA GLY A 96 -8.40 29.68 5.55
C GLY A 96 -8.33 29.83 7.09
N ALA A 97 -8.30 28.71 7.83
CA ALA A 97 -8.08 28.69 9.27
C ALA A 97 -6.62 28.31 9.56
N GLY A 98 -5.91 29.19 10.27
CA GLY A 98 -4.52 28.98 10.68
C GLY A 98 -3.49 29.75 9.83
N PRO A 99 -2.22 29.74 10.26
CA PRO A 99 -1.16 30.52 9.61
C PRO A 99 -0.84 29.97 8.21
N ARG A 100 -0.68 30.88 7.23
CA ARG A 100 -0.26 30.57 5.85
C ARG A 100 1.15 30.00 5.77
N ILE A 101 2.01 30.46 6.68
CA ILE A 101 3.41 30.06 6.83
C ILE A 101 3.57 29.54 8.25
N ARG A 102 4.15 28.34 8.37
CA ARG A 102 4.41 27.69 9.66
C ARG A 102 5.23 28.61 10.58
N TYR A 103 4.87 28.64 11.86
CA TYR A 103 5.73 29.24 12.88
C TYR A 103 6.99 28.40 13.10
N PRO A 104 8.11 29.02 13.50
CA PRO A 104 9.34 28.31 13.81
C PRO A 104 9.17 27.35 15.00
N THR A 105 9.94 26.26 15.00
CA THR A 105 9.90 25.24 16.05
C THR A 105 10.65 25.67 17.29
N TRP A 106 10.44 24.94 18.38
CA TRP A 106 11.23 25.11 19.60
C TRP A 106 12.73 24.92 19.37
N GLU A 107 13.12 23.93 18.56
CA GLU A 107 14.51 23.63 18.21
C GLU A 107 15.16 24.78 17.44
N GLU A 108 14.43 25.39 16.50
CA GLU A 108 14.89 26.56 15.73
C GLU A 108 15.05 27.82 16.61
N LEU A 109 14.33 27.92 17.74
CA LEU A 109 14.34 29.06 18.66
C LEU A 109 15.28 28.91 19.86
N GLN A 110 15.85 27.72 20.08
CA GLN A 110 16.74 27.42 21.21
C GLN A 110 18.06 28.20 21.15
N GLY A 111 18.60 28.42 19.95
CA GLY A 111 19.85 29.18 19.74
C GLY A 111 19.73 30.70 19.84
N LEU A 112 18.52 31.23 20.05
CA LEU A 112 18.25 32.67 20.09
C LEU A 112 18.12 33.18 21.52
N THR A 113 18.51 34.43 21.74
CA THR A 113 18.20 35.13 22.99
C THR A 113 16.68 35.34 23.13
N PRO A 114 16.16 35.56 24.36
CA PRO A 114 14.72 35.80 24.56
C PRO A 114 14.15 36.93 23.70
N GLU A 115 14.91 38.02 23.55
CA GLU A 115 14.51 39.17 22.72
C GLU A 115 14.48 38.82 21.22
N GLN A 116 15.49 38.09 20.74
CA GLN A 116 15.53 37.62 19.35
C GLN A 116 14.37 36.66 19.05
N ARG A 117 14.05 35.76 19.98
CA ARG A 117 12.90 34.86 19.86
C ARG A 117 11.59 35.65 19.72
N ARG A 118 11.42 36.71 20.52
CA ARG A 118 10.24 37.58 20.45
C ARG A 118 10.14 38.27 19.09
N LEU A 119 11.23 38.84 18.58
CA LEU A 119 11.26 39.51 17.28
C LEU A 119 10.92 38.56 16.13
N VAL A 120 11.48 37.35 16.15
CA VAL A 120 11.18 36.32 15.15
C VAL A 120 9.69 35.96 15.18
N LEU A 121 9.11 35.74 16.35
CA LEU A 121 7.68 35.43 16.45
C LEU A 121 6.80 36.59 15.97
N GLU A 122 7.14 37.84 16.28
CA GLU A 122 6.42 39.01 15.75
C GLU A 122 6.52 39.11 14.23
N TYR A 123 7.68 38.81 13.66
CA TYR A 123 7.88 38.80 12.21
C TYR A 123 6.96 37.77 11.52
N PHE A 124 6.95 36.52 11.99
CA PHE A 124 6.07 35.48 11.46
C PHE A 124 4.58 35.80 11.69
N LYS A 125 4.24 36.46 12.80
CA LYS A 125 2.87 36.95 13.04
C LYS A 125 2.44 37.97 12.00
N ARG A 126 3.31 38.94 11.66
CA ARG A 126 3.04 39.94 10.60
C ARG A 126 2.95 39.30 9.22
N LEU A 127 3.82 38.34 8.94
CA LEU A 127 3.85 37.63 7.66
C LEU A 127 2.60 36.77 7.42
N ASN A 128 2.01 36.26 8.49
CA ASN A 128 0.75 35.51 8.47
C ASN A 128 -0.49 36.40 8.57
N ALA A 129 -0.35 37.71 8.77
CA ALA A 129 -1.49 38.61 8.79
C ALA A 129 -2.15 38.68 7.40
N PRO A 130 -3.49 38.71 7.32
CA PRO A 130 -4.16 38.89 6.04
C PRO A 130 -3.73 40.23 5.43
N GLN A 131 -3.32 40.22 4.16
CA GLN A 131 -3.03 41.47 3.46
C GLN A 131 -4.35 42.22 3.31
N ALA A 132 -4.49 43.35 4.01
CA ALA A 132 -5.64 44.22 3.87
C ALA A 132 -5.67 44.73 2.42
N GLN A 133 -6.54 44.15 1.59
CA GLN A 133 -6.81 44.69 0.27
C GLN A 133 -7.48 46.05 0.46
N PRO A 134 -6.91 47.15 -0.08
CA PRO A 134 -7.61 48.42 -0.12
C PRO A 134 -8.88 48.23 -0.96
N ARG A 135 -10.03 48.60 -0.40
CA ARG A 135 -11.29 48.72 -1.13
C ARG A 135 -11.26 49.93 -2.06
#